data_AF-A0A1X3GTL1-F1
#
_entry.id   AF-A0A1X3GTL1-F1
#
_cell.length_a   1.000
_cell.length_b   1.000
_cell.length_c   1.000
_cell.angle_alpha   90.00
_cell.angle_beta   90.00
_cell.angle_gamma   90.00
#
_symmetry.space_group_name_H-M   'P 1'
#
loop_
_entity.id
_entity.type
_entity.pdbx_description
1 polymer ?
#
loop_
_entity_poly.entity_id
_entity_poly.type
_entity_poly.pdbx_seq_one_letter_code
_entity_poly.pdbx_strand_id
1 'polypeptide(L)'
;MGVERMHSPRYWLMRAEEFHAKAGNCQFPETRDTLRKVAENYEELARRAEQVVTLAELDERNLEARRVAQEYADDERAVTTQLRHRIN
;
A
#
# COMPACT_ATOMS: atom_id res chain seq x y z
N MET A 1 -11.48 -10.67 0.58
CA MET A 1 -10.21 -9.90 0.63
C MET A 1 -9.13 -10.76 0.01
N GLY A 2 -8.32 -10.23 -0.89
CA GLY A 2 -7.22 -10.97 -1.51
C GLY A 2 -6.13 -11.30 -0.48
N VAL A 3 -5.42 -12.41 -0.69
CA VAL A 3 -4.38 -12.90 0.24
C VAL A 3 -3.26 -11.88 0.41
N GLU A 4 -2.95 -11.09 -0.62
CA GLU A 4 -1.94 -10.03 -0.59
C GLU A 4 -2.21 -8.94 0.46
N ARG A 5 -3.46 -8.79 0.91
CA ARG A 5 -3.86 -7.78 1.92
C ARG A 5 -3.87 -8.33 3.35
N MET A 6 -3.64 -9.63 3.53
CA MET A 6 -3.73 -10.28 4.86
C MET A 6 -2.45 -10.08 5.69
N HIS A 7 -1.30 -9.90 5.05
CA HIS A 7 -0.02 -9.69 5.72
C HIS A 7 0.78 -8.56 5.06
N SER A 8 1.76 -8.01 5.79
CA SER A 8 2.62 -6.95 5.28
C SER A 8 3.56 -7.46 4.18
N PRO A 9 4.03 -6.59 3.27
CA PRO A 9 5.03 -6.96 2.25
C PRO A 9 6.26 -7.65 2.85
N ARG A 10 6.72 -7.17 4.02
CA ARG A 10 7.85 -7.74 4.77
C ARG A 10 7.61 -9.18 5.21
N TYR A 11 6.39 -9.53 5.63
CA TYR A 11 6.06 -10.91 5.98
C TYR A 11 6.21 -11.83 4.77
N TRP A 12 5.70 -11.42 3.61
CA TRP A 12 5.81 -12.20 2.39
C TRP A 12 7.26 -12.39 1.92
N LEU A 13 8.10 -11.36 2.02
CA LEU A 13 9.54 -11.47 1.72
C LEU A 13 10.25 -12.44 2.66
N MET A 14 9.98 -12.37 3.97
CA MET A 14 10.55 -13.31 4.94
C MET A 14 10.18 -14.76 4.59
N ARG A 15 8.93 -15.01 4.14
CA ARG A 15 8.52 -16.34 3.67
C ARG A 15 9.28 -16.73 2.40
N ALA A 16 9.42 -15.85 1.42
CA ALA A 16 10.20 -16.14 0.22
C ALA A 16 11.64 -16.54 0.54
N GLU A 17 12.31 -15.80 1.43
CA GLU A 17 13.68 -16.08 1.88
C GLU A 17 13.81 -17.47 2.52
N GLU A 18 12.85 -17.88 3.37
CA GLU A 18 12.86 -19.23 3.94
C GLU A 18 12.81 -20.32 2.87
N PHE A 19 12.00 -20.12 1.82
CA PHE A 19 11.84 -21.12 0.75
C PHE A 19 13.06 -21.13 -0.19
N HIS A 20 13.69 -19.99 -0.44
CA HIS A 20 14.99 -19.93 -1.12
C HIS A 20 16.08 -20.68 -0.35
N ALA A 21 16.17 -20.47 0.97
CA ALA A 21 17.13 -21.18 1.82
C ALA A 21 16.87 -22.70 1.80
N LYS A 22 15.61 -23.12 1.87
CA LYS A 22 15.22 -24.54 1.74
C LYS A 22 15.58 -25.11 0.36
N ALA A 23 15.36 -24.35 -0.70
CA ALA A 23 15.73 -24.76 -2.06
C ALA A 23 17.26 -24.90 -2.22
N GLY A 24 18.04 -23.96 -1.68
CA GLY A 24 19.51 -24.00 -1.72
C GLY A 24 20.12 -25.24 -1.07
N ASN A 25 19.47 -25.76 -0.02
CA ASN A 25 19.90 -26.95 0.70
C ASN A 25 19.30 -28.26 0.15
N CYS A 26 18.43 -28.20 -0.88
CA CYS A 26 17.71 -29.37 -1.38
C CYS A 26 18.53 -30.14 -2.43
N GLN A 27 18.76 -31.43 -2.17
CA GLN A 27 19.48 -32.33 -3.08
C GLN A 27 18.60 -32.91 -4.18
N PHE A 28 17.27 -32.86 -4.02
CA PHE A 28 16.31 -33.38 -4.99
C PHE A 28 15.91 -32.28 -5.99
N PRO A 29 16.23 -32.42 -7.29
CA PRO A 29 16.01 -31.34 -8.26
C PRO A 29 14.55 -30.91 -8.39
N GLU A 30 13.61 -31.85 -8.44
CA GLU A 30 12.17 -31.57 -8.59
C GLU A 30 11.61 -30.81 -7.37
N THR A 31 12.01 -31.23 -6.17
CA THR A 31 11.63 -30.57 -4.92
C THR A 31 12.24 -29.18 -4.83
N ARG A 32 13.52 -29.02 -5.20
CA ARG A 32 14.20 -27.72 -5.25
C ARG A 32 13.46 -26.76 -6.17
N ASP A 33 13.08 -27.21 -7.37
CA ASP A 33 12.42 -26.35 -8.35
C ASP A 33 11.00 -25.99 -7.89
N THR A 34 10.31 -26.89 -7.18
CA THR A 34 9.04 -26.59 -6.51
C THR A 34 9.22 -25.54 -5.42
N LEU A 35 10.23 -25.68 -4.56
CA LEU A 35 10.52 -24.71 -3.49
C LEU A 35 10.86 -23.33 -4.05
N ARG A 36 11.59 -23.25 -5.18
CA ARG A 36 11.86 -21.98 -5.88
C ARG A 36 10.58 -21.31 -6.39
N LYS A 37 9.69 -22.06 -7.04
CA LYS A 37 8.39 -21.54 -7.48
C LYS A 37 7.55 -21.01 -6.31
N VAL A 38 7.59 -21.68 -5.17
CA VAL A 38 6.91 -21.21 -3.95
C VAL A 38 7.52 -19.91 -3.44
N ALA A 39 8.85 -19.79 -3.44
CA ALA A 39 9.53 -18.55 -3.08
C ALA A 39 9.15 -17.39 -4.02
N GLU A 40 9.17 -17.60 -5.33
CA GLU A 40 8.77 -16.63 -6.34
C GLU A 40 7.32 -16.16 -6.16
N ASN A 41 6.40 -17.06 -5.82
CA ASN A 41 5.01 -16.71 -5.52
C ASN A 41 4.91 -15.79 -4.28
N TYR A 42 5.70 -16.04 -3.25
CA TYR A 42 5.74 -15.16 -2.07
C TYR A 42 6.34 -13.79 -2.38
N GLU A 43 7.36 -13.70 -3.24
CA GLU A 43 7.88 -12.42 -3.72
C GLU A 43 6.82 -11.64 -4.52
N GLU A 44 6.03 -12.33 -5.34
CA GLU A 44 4.94 -11.69 -6.05
C GLU A 44 3.85 -11.17 -5.09
N LEU A 45 3.50 -11.94 -4.06
CA LEU A 45 2.60 -11.48 -3.01
C LEU A 45 3.15 -10.26 -2.27
N ALA A 46 4.47 -10.21 -2.00
CA ALA A 46 5.10 -9.05 -1.41
C ALA A 46 4.95 -7.80 -2.29
N ARG A 47 5.24 -7.92 -3.60
CA ARG A 47 5.09 -6.82 -4.56
C ARG A 47 3.66 -6.31 -4.63
N ARG A 48 2.69 -7.24 -4.68
CA ARG A 48 1.26 -6.88 -4.72
C ARG A 48 0.81 -6.20 -3.42
N ALA A 49 1.27 -6.70 -2.27
CA ALA A 49 0.99 -6.09 -0.98
C ALA A 49 1.55 -4.67 -0.89
N GLU A 50 2.77 -4.44 -1.39
CA GLU A 50 3.42 -3.12 -1.39
C GLU A 50 2.64 -2.14 -2.27
N GLN A 51 2.22 -2.55 -3.46
CA GLN A 51 1.38 -1.73 -4.34
C GLN A 51 0.06 -1.33 -3.66
N VAL A 52 -0.57 -2.24 -2.91
CA VAL A 52 -1.79 -1.91 -2.17
C VAL A 52 -1.53 -0.86 -1.08
N VAL A 53 -0.41 -0.97 -0.36
CA VAL A 53 -0.02 0.02 0.66
C VAL A 53 0.20 1.39 0.02
N THR A 54 0.97 1.46 -1.06
CA THR A 54 1.25 2.73 -1.75
C THR A 54 -0.02 3.39 -2.29
N LEU A 55 -0.95 2.60 -2.83
CA LEU A 55 -2.23 3.14 -3.31
C LEU A 55 -3.08 3.70 -2.17
N ALA A 56 -3.13 3.02 -1.02
CA ALA A 56 -3.86 3.49 0.15
C ALA A 56 -3.27 4.81 0.70
N GLU A 57 -1.94 4.92 0.76
CA GLU A 57 -1.25 6.15 1.17
C GLU A 57 -1.52 7.31 0.22
N LEU A 58 -1.56 7.04 -1.10
CA LEU A 58 -1.89 8.04 -2.11
C LEU A 58 -3.34 8.51 -1.99
N ASP A 59 -4.28 7.59 -1.78
CA ASP A 59 -5.69 7.90 -1.60
C ASP A 59 -5.91 8.78 -0.36
N GLU A 60 -5.26 8.47 0.77
CA GLU A 60 -5.34 9.29 1.99
C GLU A 60 -4.79 10.70 1.74
N ARG A 61 -3.63 10.82 1.09
CA ARG A 61 -3.04 12.12 0.75
C ARG A 61 -3.96 12.96 -0.16
N ASN A 62 -4.62 12.31 -1.12
CA ASN A 62 -5.58 12.99 -1.99
C ASN A 62 -6.83 13.45 -1.22
N LEU A 63 -7.27 12.66 -0.24
CA LEU A 63 -8.39 13.01 0.63
C LEU A 63 -8.04 14.21 1.52
N GLU A 64 -6.85 14.24 2.08
CA GLU A 64 -6.34 15.35 2.88
C GLU A 64 -6.24 16.63 2.05
N ALA A 65 -5.67 16.57 0.84
CA ALA A 65 -5.59 17.71 -0.06
C ALA A 65 -6.98 18.29 -0.39
N ARG A 66 -7.99 17.43 -0.56
CA ARG A 66 -9.38 17.86 -0.79
C ARG A 66 -9.98 18.52 0.45
N ARG A 67 -9.72 17.99 1.65
CA ARG A 67 -10.18 18.61 2.91
C ARG A 67 -9.60 20.01 3.08
N VAL A 68 -8.30 20.15 2.86
CA VAL A 68 -7.61 21.45 2.95
C VAL A 68 -8.17 22.45 1.92
N ALA A 69 -8.35 22.02 0.66
CA ALA A 69 -8.94 22.88 -0.36
C ALA A 69 -10.37 23.33 -0.02
N GLN A 70 -11.16 22.44 0.61
CA GLN A 70 -12.51 22.75 1.07
C GLN A 70 -12.50 23.77 2.21
N GLU A 71 -11.60 23.61 3.19
CA GLU A 71 -11.43 24.53 4.31
C GLU A 71 -11.07 25.94 3.83
N TYR A 72 -10.11 26.06 2.91
CA TYR A 72 -9.77 27.35 2.29
C TYR A 72 -10.97 27.99 1.58
N ALA A 73 -11.74 27.21 0.81
CA ALA A 73 -12.92 27.72 0.11
C ALA A 73 -14.02 28.19 1.08
N ASP A 74 -14.19 27.51 2.21
CA ASP A 74 -15.18 27.87 3.22
C ASP A 74 -14.73 29.11 4.03
N ASP A 75 -13.44 29.25 4.32
CA ASP A 75 -12.86 30.45 4.92
C ASP A 75 -13.01 31.68 4.02
N GLU A 76 -12.72 31.55 2.72
CA GLU A 76 -12.94 32.63 1.74
C GLU A 76 -14.41 33.05 1.68
N ARG A 77 -15.33 32.08 1.70
CA ARG A 77 -16.78 32.37 1.76
C ARG A 77 -17.17 33.09 3.04
N ALA A 78 -16.62 32.69 4.19
CA ALA A 78 -16.89 33.33 5.47
C ALA A 78 -16.41 34.79 5.48
N VAL A 79 -15.19 35.05 5.01
CA VAL A 79 -14.62 36.40 4.88
C VAL A 79 -15.47 37.26 3.95
N THR A 80 -15.85 36.73 2.79
CA THR A 80 -16.67 37.46 1.80
C THR A 80 -18.05 37.82 2.36
N THR A 81 -18.64 36.91 3.13
CA THR A 81 -19.94 37.11 3.77
C THR A 81 -19.87 38.17 4.87
N GLN A 82 -18.85 38.13 5.72
CA GLN A 82 -18.63 39.15 6.76
C GLN A 82 -18.39 40.55 6.16
N LEU A 83 -17.66 40.63 5.05
CA LEU A 83 -17.42 41.90 4.35
C LEU A 83 -18.73 42.50 3.81
N ARG A 84 -19.59 41.66 3.21
CA ARG A 84 -20.92 42.09 2.73
C ARG A 84 -21.82 42.60 3.86
N HIS A 85 -21.81 41.95 5.02
CA HIS A 85 -22.60 42.37 6.18
C HIS A 85 -22.11 43.67 6.82
N ARG A 86 -20.86 44.08 6.58
CA ARG A 86 -20.27 45.29 7.15
C ARG A 86 -20.41 46.53 6.26
N ILE A 87 -20.81 46.35 5.00
CA ILE A 87 -20.98 47.42 4.00
C ILE A 87 -22.47 47.82 3.82
N ASN A 88 -23.41 46.99 4.26
CA ASN A 88 -24.84 47.34 4.41
C ASN A 88 -25.13 47.86 5.81
#